data_AF-A0A2T7TUQ4-F1
#
_entry.id   AF-A0A2T7TUQ4-F1
#
_cell.length_a   1.000
_cell.length_b   1.000
_cell.length_c   1.000
_cell.angle_alpha   90.00
_cell.angle_beta   90.00
_cell.angle_gamma   90.00
#
_symmetry.space_group_name_H-M   'P 1'
#
loop_
_entity.id
_entity.type
_entity.pdbx_description
1 polymer ?
#
loop_
_entity_poly.entity_id
_entity_poly.type
_entity_poly.pdbx_seq_one_letter_code
_entity_poly.pdbx_strand_id
1 'polypeptide(L)' 'MGPKSANPLFTSEAVALVIAFDISYSMDQDEQELQNEGYAEAFHSPLAPDALRKGILRSIAIKYME' A
#
# COMPACT_ATOMS: atom_id res chain seq x y z
N MET A 1 3.92 7.10 35.34
CA MET A 1 2.82 6.79 34.39
C MET A 1 3.36 7.15 33.01
N GLY A 2 3.85 6.17 32.26
CA GLY A 2 4.67 6.37 31.06
C GLY A 2 3.87 6.82 29.84
N PRO A 3 4.55 7.32 28.78
CA PRO A 3 3.88 7.74 27.56
C PRO A 3 3.18 6.53 26.91
N LYS A 4 1.90 6.70 26.57
CA LYS A 4 1.17 5.75 25.73
C LYS A 4 1.89 5.67 24.40
N SER A 5 2.51 4.52 24.12
CA SER A 5 2.93 4.12 22.78
C SER A 5 1.67 3.93 21.92
N ALA A 6 1.13 5.04 21.41
CA ALA A 6 0.18 5.00 20.32
C ALA A 6 1.02 5.00 19.05
N ASN A 7 1.00 3.88 18.33
CA ASN A 7 1.56 3.83 16.98
C ASN A 7 0.71 4.80 16.12
N PRO A 8 1.23 5.97 15.70
CA PRO A 8 0.39 7.08 15.24
C PRO A 8 -0.16 6.88 13.81
N LEU A 9 -0.02 5.69 13.25
CA LEU A 9 -0.26 5.44 11.83
C LEU A 9 -1.75 5.33 11.45
N PHE A 10 -2.67 5.22 12.42
CA PHE A 10 -4.10 5.09 12.15
C PHE A 10 -4.93 5.92 13.13
N THR A 11 -5.26 7.15 12.75
CA THR A 11 -6.33 7.93 13.38
C THR A 11 -7.69 7.45 12.83
N SER A 12 -8.78 7.69 13.58
CA SER A 12 -10.15 7.29 13.18
C SER A 12 -10.68 7.99 11.93
N GLU A 13 -9.92 8.93 11.37
CA GLU A 13 -10.28 9.75 10.21
C GLU A 13 -9.48 9.38 8.94
N ALA A 14 -8.54 8.43 9.03
CA ALA A 14 -7.71 7.99 7.91
C ALA A 14 -8.25 6.69 7.29
N VAL A 15 -8.17 6.59 5.96
CA VAL A 15 -8.46 5.35 5.22
C VAL A 15 -7.15 4.62 4.94
N ALA A 16 -7.16 3.30 5.15
CA ALA A 16 -6.04 2.42 4.82
C ALA A 16 -6.28 1.80 3.44
N LEU A 17 -5.28 1.86 2.56
CA LEU A 17 -5.25 1.05 1.34
C LEU A 17 -4.42 -0.20 1.61
N VAL A 18 -5.06 -1.35 1.58
CA VAL A 18 -4.41 -2.66 1.72
C VAL A 18 -4.42 -3.33 0.35
N ILE A 19 -3.23 -3.65 -0.15
CA ILE A 19 -3.04 -4.44 -1.36
C ILE A 19 -2.52 -5.79 -0.91
N ALA A 20 -3.24 -6.85 -1.25
CA ALA A 20 -2.87 -8.23 -0.96
C ALA A 20 -2.61 -8.95 -2.27
N PHE A 21 -1.53 -9.70 -2.34
CA PHE A 21 -1.10 -10.43 -3.53
C PHE A 21 -1.30 -11.92 -3.34
N ASP A 22 -1.55 -12.62 -4.44
CA ASP A 22 -1.64 -14.08 -4.45
C ASP A 22 -0.23 -14.67 -4.54
N ILE A 23 0.21 -15.31 -3.47
CA ILE A 23 1.48 -16.05 -3.39
C ILE A 23 1.30 -17.54 -3.70
N SER A 24 0.17 -17.92 -4.29
CA SER A 24 -0.03 -19.30 -4.69
C SER A 24 1.07 -19.71 -5.68
N TYR A 25 1.73 -20.83 -5.41
CA TYR A 25 2.76 -21.45 -6.26
C TYR A 25 2.23 -21.93 -7.62
N SER A 26 1.12 -21.37 -8.10
CA SER A 26 0.56 -21.62 -9.43
C SER A 26 1.12 -20.69 -10.50
N MET A 27 1.99 -19.74 -10.12
CA MET A 27 2.69 -18.88 -11.06
C MET A 27 4.10 -19.39 -11.31
N ASP A 28 4.51 -19.33 -12.57
CA ASP A 28 5.87 -19.61 -12.97
C ASP A 28 6.78 -18.43 -12.55
N GLN A 29 8.09 -18.66 -12.45
CA GLN A 29 9.00 -17.62 -11.94
C GLN A 29 8.99 -16.34 -12.79
N ASP A 30 8.91 -16.48 -14.11
CA ASP A 30 8.82 -15.34 -15.04
C ASP A 30 7.52 -14.55 -14.84
N GLU A 31 6.41 -15.23 -14.53
CA GLU A 31 5.12 -14.59 -14.24
C GLU A 31 5.16 -13.83 -12.90
N GLN A 32 5.85 -14.40 -11.91
CA GLN A 32 6.04 -13.78 -10.60
C GLN A 32 6.91 -12.52 -10.70
N GLU A 33 7.98 -12.58 -11.49
CA GLU A 33 8.85 -11.43 -11.77
C GLU A 33 8.06 -10.33 -12.50
N LEU A 34 7.29 -10.67 -13.54
CA LEU A 34 6.44 -9.72 -14.25
C LEU A 34 5.40 -9.06 -13.34
N GLN A 35 4.79 -9.82 -12.42
CA GLN A 35 3.86 -9.26 -11.45
C GLN A 35 4.55 -8.26 -10.52
N ASN A 36 5.70 -8.63 -9.97
CA ASN A 36 6.49 -7.77 -9.08
C ASN A 36 6.90 -6.46 -9.75
N GLU A 37 7.33 -6.53 -11.01
CA GLU A 37 7.65 -5.34 -11.82
C GLU A 37 6.42 -4.45 -12.01
N GLY A 38 5.27 -5.03 -12.38
CA GLY A 38 4.02 -4.30 -12.55
C GLY A 38 3.56 -3.60 -11.26
N TYR A 39 3.73 -4.24 -10.10
CA TYR A 39 3.42 -3.62 -8.81
C TYR A 39 4.38 -2.49 -8.46
N ALA A 40 5.68 -2.67 -8.70
CA ALA A 40 6.67 -1.62 -8.51
C ALA A 40 6.33 -0.39 -9.38
N GLU A 41 5.99 -0.61 -10.65
CA GLU A 41 5.55 0.45 -11.56
C GLU A 41 4.29 1.16 -11.06
N ALA A 42 3.30 0.41 -10.57
CA ALA A 42 2.07 0.97 -10.02
C ALA A 42 2.33 1.85 -8.78
N PHE A 43 3.29 1.47 -7.92
CA PHE A 43 3.70 2.29 -6.77
C PHE A 43 4.48 3.55 -7.16
N HIS A 44 5.25 3.49 -8.24
CA HIS A 44 5.96 4.66 -8.78
C HIS A 44 5.06 5.60 -9.58
N SER A 45 3.85 5.15 -9.95
CA SER A 45 2.89 5.95 -10.71
C SER A 45 2.46 7.21 -9.93
N PRO A 46 2.50 8.41 -10.55
CA PRO A 46 2.02 9.63 -9.92
C PRO A 46 0.49 9.64 -9.75
N LEU A 47 -0.23 8.74 -10.42
CA LEU A 47 -1.70 8.68 -10.40
C LEU A 47 -2.26 8.56 -8.98
N ALA A 48 -1.65 7.72 -8.13
CA ALA A 48 -2.11 7.52 -6.76
C ALA A 48 -1.84 8.77 -5.87
N PRO A 49 -0.61 9.32 -5.79
CA PRO A 49 -0.36 10.60 -5.12
C PRO A 49 -1.25 11.75 -5.61
N ASP A 50 -1.51 11.85 -6.92
CA ASP A 50 -2.32 12.91 -7.49
C ASP A 50 -3.82 12.77 -7.18
N ALA A 51 -4.33 11.53 -7.19
CA ALA A 51 -5.69 11.25 -6.73
C ALA A 51 -5.86 11.57 -5.24
N LEU A 52 -4.87 11.21 -4.41
CA LEU A 52 -4.88 11.50 -2.97
C LEU A 52 -4.91 12.99 -2.65
N ARG A 53 -4.10 13.80 -3.36
CA ARG A 53 -4.08 15.26 -3.19
C ARG A 53 -5.43 15.92 -3.50
N LYS A 54 -6.20 15.33 -4.42
CA LYS A 54 -7.54 15.79 -4.80
C LYS A 54 -8.63 15.31 -3.84
N GLY A 55 -8.36 14.26 -3.06
CA GLY A 55 -9.31 13.69 -2.09
C GLY A 55 -9.48 14.53 -0.81
N ILE A 56 -10.55 14.25 -0.07
CA ILE A 56 -10.90 14.96 1.18
C ILE A 56 -9.94 14.62 2.32
N LEU A 57 -9.53 13.34 2.43
CA LEU A 57 -8.72 12.85 3.54
C LEU A 57 -7.21 13.10 3.36
N ARG A 58 -6.73 13.19 2.11
CA ARG A 58 -5.34 13.54 1.72
C ARG A 58 -4.21 12.71 2.33
N SER A 59 -4.51 11.71 3.15
CA SER A 59 -3.55 10.81 3.78
C SER A 59 -4.00 9.36 3.61
N ILE A 60 -3.08 8.48 3.22
CA ILE A 60 -3.24 7.04 3.32
C ILE A 60 -2.00 6.42 3.95
N ALA A 61 -2.20 5.35 4.71
CA ALA A 61 -1.13 4.45 5.07
C ALA A 61 -1.06 3.32 4.04
N ILE A 62 0.14 2.97 3.62
CA ILE A 62 0.42 1.87 2.69
C ILE A 62 1.22 0.82 3.44
N LYS A 63 0.84 -0.46 3.27
CA LYS A 63 1.59 -1.60 3.77
C LYS A 63 1.74 -2.63 2.65
N TYR A 64 2.97 -3.04 2.37
CA TYR A 64 3.30 -4.16 1.49
C TYR A 64 3.55 -5.41 2.35
N MET A 65 2.97 -6.54 1.96
CA MET A 65 3.27 -7.85 2.52
C MET A 65 3.31 -8.87 1.37
N GLU A 66 4.29 -9.75 1.42
CA GLU A 66 4.46 -10.93 0.56
C GLU A 66 4.24 -12.17 1.42
#